data_AF-A0A424Y9J6-F1
#
_entry.id   AF-A0A424Y9J6-F1
#
_cell.length_a   1.000
_cell.length_b   1.000
_cell.length_c   1.000
_cell.angle_alpha   90.00
_cell.angle_beta   90.00
_cell.angle_gamma   90.00
#
_symmetry.space_group_name_H-M   'P 1'
#
loop_
_entity.id
_entity.type
_entity.pdbx_description
1 polymer ?
#
loop_
_entity_poly.entity_id
_entity_poly.type
_entity_poly.pdbx_seq_one_letter_code
_entity_poly.pdbx_strand_id
1 'polypeptide(L)'
;MKILITAGYQMTEAKLDRFRELGCNPVVWSDEKEPVSEEEALLDHLNQNGLRAAALDVFHEEPLPEKSPLWDHPKIIATPHASFLSTSVPDRAFELAYRNIKAFMEGKPMENQQL
;
A
#
# COMPACT_ATOMS: atom_id res chain seq x y z
N MET A 1 -7.96 -2.60 -19.98
CA MET A 1 -6.82 -3.40 -19.45
C MET A 1 -6.74 -3.19 -17.95
N LYS A 2 -6.73 -4.24 -17.12
CA LYS A 2 -6.73 -4.08 -15.64
C LYS A 2 -5.31 -4.21 -15.07
N ILE A 3 -4.92 -3.28 -14.20
CA ILE A 3 -3.66 -3.29 -13.44
C ILE A 3 -4.02 -3.19 -11.96
N LEU A 4 -3.36 -3.97 -11.10
CA LEU A 4 -3.48 -3.82 -9.66
C LEU A 4 -2.40 -2.87 -9.13
N ILE A 5 -2.78 -1.96 -8.24
CA ILE A 5 -1.86 -1.05 -7.57
C ILE A 5 -2.13 -1.14 -6.06
N THR A 6 -1.13 -1.55 -5.29
CA THR A 6 -1.14 -1.28 -3.85
C THR A 6 -0.66 0.15 -3.67
N ALA A 7 -1.44 0.95 -2.97
CA ALA A 7 -1.01 2.26 -2.51
C ALA A 7 -1.81 2.51 -1.24
N GLY A 8 -1.15 2.43 -0.09
CA GLY A 8 -1.80 2.66 1.20
C GLY A 8 -2.62 3.95 1.19
N TYR A 9 -3.86 3.89 1.70
CA TYR A 9 -4.84 4.94 2.05
C TYR A 9 -4.97 6.25 1.24
N GLN A 10 -4.23 6.48 0.16
CA GLN A 10 -4.09 7.80 -0.49
C GLN A 10 -4.49 7.82 -1.96
N MET A 11 -5.07 6.75 -2.48
CA MET A 11 -5.49 6.69 -3.89
C MET A 11 -6.88 7.30 -4.08
N THR A 12 -6.93 8.60 -4.37
CA THR A 12 -8.17 9.33 -4.70
C THR A 12 -8.63 9.04 -6.13
N GLU A 13 -9.92 9.21 -6.45
CA GLU A 13 -10.41 9.07 -7.84
C GLU A 13 -9.63 9.91 -8.85
N ALA A 14 -9.27 11.15 -8.50
CA ALA A 14 -8.45 12.00 -9.38
C ALA A 14 -7.05 11.41 -9.68
N LYS A 15 -6.49 10.58 -8.78
CA LYS A 15 -5.24 9.85 -9.02
C LYS A 15 -5.48 8.60 -9.85
N LEU A 16 -6.60 7.90 -9.62
CA LEU A 16 -7.02 6.76 -10.44
C LEU A 16 -7.29 7.17 -11.89
N ASP A 17 -7.88 8.34 -12.12
CA ASP A 17 -8.13 8.89 -13.45
C ASP A 17 -6.85 9.06 -14.26
N ARG A 18 -5.75 9.46 -13.62
CA ARG A 18 -4.44 9.55 -14.29
C ARG A 18 -3.96 8.21 -14.83
N PHE A 19 -4.29 7.09 -14.18
CA PHE A 19 -4.00 5.76 -14.73
C PHE A 19 -4.95 5.40 -15.88
N ARG A 20 -6.23 5.80 -15.79
CA ARG A 20 -7.24 5.61 -16.84
C ARG A 20 -6.86 6.35 -18.12
N GLU A 21 -6.30 7.55 -18.01
CA GLU A 21 -5.75 8.34 -19.13
C GLU A 21 -4.61 7.61 -19.86
N LEU A 22 -3.84 6.77 -19.14
CA LEU A 22 -2.80 5.91 -19.72
C LEU A 22 -3.37 4.59 -20.31
N GLY A 23 -4.69 4.44 -20.38
CA GLY A 23 -5.35 3.21 -20.84
C GLY A 23 -5.36 2.07 -19.81
N CYS A 24 -4.97 2.35 -18.56
CA CYS A 24 -4.93 1.39 -17.47
C CYS A 24 -6.17 1.53 -16.61
N ASN A 25 -6.85 0.42 -16.30
CA ASN A 25 -7.94 0.43 -15.33
C ASN A 25 -7.39 -0.05 -13.99
N PRO A 26 -7.07 0.86 -13.04
CA PRO A 26 -6.49 0.48 -11.76
C PRO A 26 -7.51 -0.23 -10.88
N VAL A 27 -7.05 -1.27 -10.18
CA VAL A 27 -7.72 -1.87 -9.04
C VAL A 27 -6.86 -1.57 -7.82
N VAL A 28 -7.46 -1.05 -6.75
CA VAL A 28 -6.76 -0.73 -5.51
C VAL A 28 -6.89 -1.91 -4.56
N TRP A 29 -5.77 -2.30 -3.97
CA TRP A 29 -5.70 -3.28 -2.89
C TRP A 29 -5.44 -2.56 -1.57
N SER A 30 -6.22 -2.88 -0.54
CA SER A 30 -6.07 -2.34 0.82
C SER A 30 -5.89 -3.48 1.81
N ASP A 31 -4.88 -3.35 2.67
CA ASP A 31 -4.39 -4.31 3.68
C ASP A 31 -5.39 -4.64 4.82
N GLU A 32 -6.66 -4.23 4.68
CA GLU A 32 -7.68 -4.40 5.71
C GLU A 32 -8.30 -5.82 5.73
N LYS A 33 -7.86 -6.75 4.87
CA LYS A 33 -8.39 -8.13 4.77
C LYS A 33 -7.26 -9.16 4.59
N GLU A 34 -7.44 -10.31 5.23
CA GLU A 34 -6.41 -11.31 5.59
C GLU A 34 -5.34 -11.62 4.50
N PRO A 35 -4.05 -11.35 4.73
CA PRO A 35 -3.11 -11.19 3.61
C PRO A 35 -2.53 -12.49 3.01
N VAL A 36 -2.55 -13.64 3.71
CA VAL A 36 -1.98 -14.91 3.18
C VAL A 36 -2.80 -15.45 2.01
N SER A 37 -4.13 -15.37 2.10
CA SER A 37 -5.04 -15.89 1.07
C SER A 37 -5.04 -15.05 -0.21
N GLU A 38 -4.56 -13.81 -0.13
CA GLU A 38 -4.66 -12.86 -1.20
C GLU A 38 -3.43 -12.90 -2.12
N GLU A 39 -2.20 -13.10 -1.63
CA GLU A 39 -1.00 -13.19 -2.49
C GLU A 39 -1.05 -14.39 -3.46
N GLU A 40 -1.50 -15.56 -3.00
CA GLU A 40 -1.73 -16.73 -3.87
C GLU A 40 -2.84 -16.45 -4.88
N ALA A 41 -3.96 -15.84 -4.45
CA ALA A 41 -5.04 -15.45 -5.34
C ALA A 41 -4.59 -14.40 -6.38
N LEU A 42 -3.69 -13.49 -6.01
CA LEU A 42 -3.11 -12.51 -6.92
C LEU A 42 -2.28 -13.20 -8.00
N LEU A 43 -1.40 -14.12 -7.61
CA LEU A 43 -0.60 -14.93 -8.54
C LEU A 43 -1.51 -15.68 -9.51
N ASP A 44 -2.58 -16.31 -9.01
CA ASP A 44 -3.57 -16.99 -9.85
C ASP A 44 -4.25 -16.04 -10.85
N HIS A 45 -4.69 -14.86 -10.42
CA HIS A 45 -5.30 -13.87 -11.31
C HIS A 45 -4.32 -13.36 -12.39
N LEU A 46 -3.05 -13.18 -12.04
CA LEU A 46 -2.01 -12.78 -12.98
C LEU A 46 -1.70 -13.91 -13.98
N ASN A 47 -1.66 -15.16 -13.52
CA ASN A 47 -1.42 -16.34 -14.36
C ASN A 47 -2.59 -16.61 -15.31
N GLN A 48 -3.83 -16.47 -14.84
CA GLN A 48 -5.05 -16.70 -15.63
C GLN A 48 -5.41 -15.50 -16.54
N ASN A 49 -4.52 -14.50 -16.66
CA ASN A 49 -4.69 -13.27 -17.45
C ASN A 49 -5.89 -12.39 -17.01
N GLY A 50 -6.39 -12.55 -15.78
CA GLY A 50 -7.38 -11.66 -15.18
C GLY A 50 -6.82 -10.27 -14.86
N LEU A 51 -5.53 -10.20 -14.56
CA LEU A 51 -4.74 -8.97 -14.38
C LEU A 51 -3.58 -8.93 -15.39
N ARG A 52 -3.30 -7.75 -15.95
CA ARG A 52 -2.14 -7.60 -16.85
C ARG A 52 -0.84 -7.42 -16.08
N ALA A 53 -0.88 -6.70 -14.97
CA ALA A 53 0.25 -6.44 -14.10
C ALA A 53 -0.21 -6.05 -12.69
N ALA A 54 0.71 -6.16 -11.73
CA ALA A 54 0.55 -5.64 -10.38
C ALA A 54 1.79 -4.84 -9.97
N ALA A 55 1.59 -3.69 -9.31
CA ALA A 55 2.64 -2.94 -8.63
C ALA A 55 2.36 -3.00 -7.12
N LEU A 56 3.31 -3.54 -6.36
CA LEU A 56 3.18 -3.88 -4.95
C LEU A 56 4.24 -3.16 -4.11
N ASP A 57 3.86 -2.66 -2.95
CA ASP A 57 4.74 -2.07 -1.94
C ASP A 57 4.44 -2.52 -0.51
N VAL A 58 3.40 -3.33 -0.32
CA VAL A 58 3.02 -3.92 0.97
C VAL A 58 2.89 -5.42 0.77
N PHE A 59 3.33 -6.20 1.76
CA PHE A 59 3.36 -7.65 1.69
C PHE A 59 2.88 -8.26 3.01
N HIS A 60 2.42 -9.52 2.97
CA HIS A 60 1.99 -10.21 4.19
C HIS A 60 3.12 -10.29 5.24
N GLU A 61 4.32 -10.63 4.79
CA GLU A 61 5.53 -10.67 5.61
C GLU A 61 6.48 -9.57 5.17
N GLU A 62 6.86 -8.70 6.11
CA GLU A 62 7.78 -7.58 5.85
C GLU A 62 9.06 -7.67 6.70
N PRO A 63 10.25 -7.52 6.08
CA PRO A 63 10.49 -7.32 4.65
C PRO A 63 10.14 -8.57 3.81
N LEU A 64 9.76 -8.37 2.54
CA LEU A 64 9.40 -9.46 1.64
C LEU A 64 10.50 -10.54 1.62
N PRO A 65 10.22 -11.80 1.99
CA PRO A 65 11.23 -12.85 2.04
C PRO A 65 11.97 -13.03 0.71
N GLU A 66 13.28 -13.27 0.76
CA GLU A 66 14.13 -13.42 -0.44
C GLU A 66 13.66 -14.54 -1.37
N LYS A 67 12.97 -15.55 -0.82
CA LYS A 67 12.43 -16.70 -1.57
C LYS A 67 10.99 -16.48 -2.06
N SER A 68 10.42 -15.30 -1.88
CA SER A 68 9.04 -15.04 -2.30
C SER A 68 8.90 -15.13 -3.82
N PRO A 69 7.87 -15.83 -4.34
CA PRO A 69 7.60 -15.90 -5.78
C PRO A 69 7.21 -14.54 -6.38
N LEU A 70 6.86 -13.55 -5.56
CA LEU A 70 6.50 -12.21 -6.01
C LEU A 70 7.68 -11.46 -6.65
N TRP A 71 8.93 -11.81 -6.28
CA TRP A 71 10.14 -11.20 -6.85
C TRP A 71 10.31 -11.54 -8.33
N ASP A 72 10.08 -12.80 -8.70
CA ASP A 72 10.39 -13.33 -10.03
C ASP A 72 9.18 -13.32 -10.98
N HIS A 73 7.99 -12.96 -10.50
CA HIS A 73 6.79 -13.02 -11.32
C HIS A 73 6.82 -11.94 -12.43
N PRO A 74 6.73 -12.30 -13.73
CA PRO A 74 7.01 -11.39 -14.85
C PRO A 74 5.99 -10.25 -15.02
N LYS A 75 4.87 -10.30 -14.29
CA LYS A 75 3.81 -9.29 -14.28
C LYS A 75 3.77 -8.49 -12.97
N ILE A 76 4.73 -8.68 -12.07
CA ILE A 76 4.78 -7.98 -10.78
C ILE A 76 5.96 -7.01 -10.78
N ILE A 77 5.71 -5.82 -10.25
CA ILE A 77 6.75 -4.86 -9.85
C ILE A 77 6.62 -4.71 -8.34
N ALA A 78 7.55 -5.32 -7.60
CA ALA A 78 7.64 -5.21 -6.15
C ALA A 78 8.60 -4.07 -5.75
N THR A 79 8.20 -3.26 -4.79
CA THR A 79 9.01 -2.19 -4.20
C THR A 79 8.98 -2.32 -2.67
N PRO A 80 9.99 -1.81 -1.93
CA PRO A 80 9.90 -1.75 -0.47
C PRO A 80 8.71 -0.92 0.00
N HIS A 81 8.23 -1.18 1.22
CA HIS A 81 7.16 -0.41 1.86
C HIS A 81 7.58 1.03 2.13
N ALA A 82 7.39 1.86 1.12
CA ALA A 82 7.94 3.20 1.03
C ALA A 82 7.01 4.19 0.32
N SER A 83 5.82 3.78 -0.15
CA SER A 83 4.88 4.71 -0.82
C SER A 83 4.43 5.84 0.09
N PHE A 84 4.50 5.64 1.41
CA PHE A 84 4.19 6.68 2.39
C PHE A 84 5.29 7.74 2.51
N LEU A 85 6.53 7.47 2.05
CA LEU A 85 7.66 8.38 2.20
C LEU A 85 7.54 9.60 1.28
N SER A 86 7.72 10.78 1.87
CA SER A 86 7.88 12.03 1.12
C SER A 86 8.70 13.02 1.95
N THR A 87 9.17 14.08 1.31
CA THR A 87 9.95 15.14 2.00
C THR A 87 9.20 15.81 3.14
N SER A 88 7.87 15.74 3.17
CA SER A 88 7.03 16.32 4.24
C SER A 88 6.68 15.34 5.35
N VAL A 89 7.03 14.06 5.23
CA VAL A 89 6.72 13.06 6.27
C VAL A 89 7.45 13.32 7.58
N PRO A 90 8.77 13.59 7.61
CA PRO A 90 9.49 13.79 8.87
C PRO A 90 8.87 14.91 9.73
N ASP A 91 8.59 16.06 9.12
CA ASP A 91 8.00 17.20 9.81
C ASP A 91 6.57 16.90 10.30
N ARG A 92 5.72 16.30 9.44
CA ARG A 92 4.35 15.93 9.84
C ARG A 92 4.31 14.88 10.95
N ALA A 93 5.21 13.90 10.90
CA ALA A 93 5.33 12.87 11.91
C ALA A 93 5.78 13.45 13.26
N PHE A 94 6.79 14.34 13.23
CA PHE A 94 7.26 15.04 14.42
C PHE A 94 6.13 15.88 15.06
N GLU A 95 5.42 16.69 14.27
CA GLU A 95 4.34 17.53 14.76
C GLU A 95 3.17 16.73 15.35
N LEU A 96 2.84 15.57 14.78
CA LEU A 96 1.86 14.66 15.37
C LEU A 96 2.36 14.08 16.69
N ALA A 97 3.60 13.59 16.73
CA ALA A 97 4.19 13.02 17.94
C ALA A 97 4.26 14.06 19.07
N TYR A 98 4.70 15.28 18.78
CA TYR A 98 4.78 16.37 19.74
C TYR A 98 3.41 16.70 20.36
N ARG A 99 2.38 16.86 19.51
CA ARG A 99 1.00 17.13 19.98
C ARG A 99 0.45 15.99 20.83
N ASN A 100 0.70 14.75 20.45
CA ASN A 100 0.26 13.58 21.21
C ASN A 100 0.96 13.44 22.55
N ILE A 101 2.28 13.67 22.61
CA ILE A 101 3.03 13.67 23.87
C ILE A 101 2.50 14.76 24.80
N LYS A 102 2.26 15.97 24.29
CA LYS A 102 1.66 17.06 25.07
C LYS A 102 0.27 16.69 25.60
N ALA A 103 -0.59 16.14 24.75
CA ALA A 103 -1.93 15.71 25.15
C ALA A 103 -1.88 14.63 26.25
N PHE A 104 -1.01 13.64 26.09
CA PHE A 104 -0.79 12.58 27.07
C PHE A 104 -0.36 13.13 28.44
N MET A 105 0.60 14.06 28.47
CA MET A 105 1.07 14.71 29.70
C MET A 105 -0.04 15.51 30.41
N GLU A 106 -1.00 16.03 29.66
CA GLU A 106 -2.14 16.80 30.16
C GLU A 106 -3.36 15.92 30.51
N GLY A 107 -3.26 14.59 30.34
CA GLY A 107 -4.39 13.67 30.53
C GLY A 107 -5.50 13.86 29.50
N LYS A 108 -5.18 14.40 28.32
CA LYS A 108 -6.12 14.65 27.22
C LYS A 108 -6.06 13.54 26.18
N PRO A 109 -7.14 13.34 25.39
CA PRO A 109 -7.13 12.41 24.26
C PRO A 109 -6.03 12.74 23.25
N MET A 110 -5.35 11.70 22.76
CA MET A 110 -4.36 11.82 21.69
C MET A 110 -5.03 11.73 20.31
N GLU A 111 -4.43 12.37 19.31
CA GLU A 111 -4.84 12.22 17.91
C GLU A 111 -4.42 10.84 17.39
N ASN A 112 -5.27 10.24 16.55
CA ASN A 112 -5.08 8.90 15.98
C ASN A 112 -4.88 7.78 17.03
N GLN A 113 -5.39 7.96 18.25
CA GLN A 113 -5.40 6.90 19.26
C GLN A 113 -6.32 5.76 18.82
N GLN A 114 -5.75 4.58 18.60
CA GLN A 114 -6.52 3.34 18.44
C GLN A 114 -6.73 2.71 19.82
N LEU A 115 -7.95 2.22 20.07
CA LEU A 115 -8.42 1.65 21.34
C LEU A 115 -7.99 0.19 21.49
#